data_AF-A0A4P0Y6M3-F1
#
_entry.id   AF-A0A4P0Y6M3-F1
#
_cell.length_a   1.000
_cell.length_b   1.000
_cell.length_c   1.000
_cell.angle_alpha   90.00
_cell.angle_beta   90.00
_cell.angle_gamma   90.00
#
_symmetry.space_group_name_H-M   'P 1'
#
loop_
_entity.id
_entity.type
_entity.pdbx_description
1 polymer ?
#
loop_
_entity_poly.entity_id
_entity_poly.type
_entity_poly.pdbx_seq_one_letter_code
_entity_poly.pdbx_strand_id
1 'polypeptide(L)'
;MGDFTLHLDGQASDFLPDSGRWQWRYWGEGHFTPMQARWNVKGSGEWRDNAITLSSLSTGFDKLEYGTMRVSTPRLTLEQPIRWLRDAEHPRLTGALSLDAAKTTFSGGSYLPASR
;
A
#
# COMPACT_ATOMS: atom_id res chain seq x y z
N MET A 1 6.87 7.64 15.17
CA MET A 1 6.77 6.26 14.67
C MET A 1 5.81 5.55 15.61
N GLY A 2 4.80 4.86 15.09
CA GLY A 2 3.86 4.09 15.90
C GLY A 2 4.20 2.60 15.89
N ASP A 3 3.55 1.84 16.76
CA ASP A 3 3.76 0.39 16.84
C ASP A 3 3.14 -0.30 15.62
N PHE A 4 3.83 -1.29 15.07
CA PHE A 4 3.33 -2.12 13.98
C PHE A 4 3.83 -3.56 14.10
N THR A 5 3.05 -4.48 13.55
CA THR A 5 3.43 -5.88 13.35
C THR A 5 3.29 -6.20 11.86
N LEU A 6 4.34 -6.76 11.28
CA LEU A 6 4.36 -7.17 9.88
C LEU A 6 4.81 -8.62 9.80
N HIS A 7 4.01 -9.43 9.13
CA HIS A 7 4.34 -10.79 8.77
C HIS A 7 4.68 -10.83 7.28
N LEU A 8 5.66 -11.65 6.96
CA LEU A 8 6.09 -11.92 5.60
C LEU A 8 6.26 -13.42 5.45
N ASP A 9 5.67 -13.95 4.40
CA ASP A 9 5.82 -15.33 3.98
C ASP A 9 6.21 -15.35 2.51
N GLY A 10 7.03 -16.30 2.08
CA GLY A 10 7.49 -16.32 0.71
C GLY A 10 8.35 -17.52 0.33
N GLN A 11 8.50 -17.70 -0.98
CA GLN A 11 9.28 -18.77 -1.58
C GLN A 11 10.19 -18.22 -2.66
N ALA A 12 11.44 -18.65 -2.67
CA ALA A 12 12.43 -18.31 -3.67
C ALA A 12 12.83 -19.54 -4.50
N SER A 13 13.03 -19.35 -5.80
CA SER A 13 13.58 -20.32 -6.74
C SER A 13 14.69 -19.67 -7.54
N ASP A 14 15.87 -20.27 -7.55
CA ASP A 14 17.05 -19.81 -8.31
C ASP A 14 17.42 -18.35 -8.06
N PHE A 15 17.21 -17.85 -6.83
CA PHE A 15 17.31 -16.42 -6.51
C PHE A 15 18.75 -15.91 -6.51
N LEU A 16 19.15 -15.35 -7.65
CA LEU A 16 20.29 -14.46 -7.82
C LEU A 16 19.74 -13.01 -7.96
N PRO A 17 20.54 -11.96 -7.68
CA PRO A 17 20.04 -10.58 -7.65
C PRO A 17 19.26 -10.13 -8.89
N ASP A 18 19.58 -10.70 -10.07
CA ASP A 18 18.94 -10.36 -11.34
C ASP A 18 18.48 -11.57 -12.16
N SER A 19 18.55 -12.79 -11.60
CA SER A 19 17.99 -13.98 -12.23
C SER A 19 17.28 -14.82 -11.19
N GLY A 20 16.08 -15.30 -11.54
CA GLY A 20 15.27 -16.12 -10.65
C GLY A 20 14.00 -15.44 -10.19
N ARG A 21 13.32 -16.10 -9.27
CA ARG A 21 11.98 -15.70 -8.81
C ARG A 21 11.90 -15.79 -7.29
N TRP A 22 11.38 -14.73 -6.69
CA TRP A 22 10.96 -14.73 -5.30
C TRP A 22 9.53 -14.23 -5.21
N GLN A 23 8.64 -15.05 -4.68
CA GLN A 23 7.25 -14.70 -4.44
C GLN A 23 7.03 -14.49 -2.95
N TRP A 24 6.26 -13.47 -2.60
CA TRP A 24 5.93 -13.19 -1.21
C TRP A 24 4.47 -12.80 -1.03
N ARG A 25 4.03 -13.00 0.21
CA ARG A 25 2.79 -12.52 0.78
C ARG A 25 3.15 -11.79 2.06
N TYR A 26 2.41 -10.72 2.34
CA TYR A 26 2.61 -9.98 3.57
C TYR A 26 1.26 -9.56 4.13
N TRP A 27 1.21 -9.43 5.44
CA TRP A 27 0.07 -8.88 6.15
C TRP A 27 0.51 -8.32 7.48
N GLY A 28 -0.22 -7.33 7.96
CA GLY A 28 0.15 -6.66 9.18
C GLY A 28 -0.83 -5.60 9.57
N GLU A 29 -0.56 -4.99 10.70
CA GLU A 29 -1.34 -3.89 11.24
C GLU A 29 -0.46 -3.00 12.11
N GLY A 30 -0.94 -1.80 12.38
CA GLY A 30 -0.22 -0.88 13.24
C GLY A 30 -0.91 0.45 13.38
N HIS A 31 -0.14 1.40 13.92
CA HIS A 31 -0.57 2.77 14.13
C HIS A 31 0.28 3.73 13.29
N PHE A 32 -0.40 4.55 12.49
CA PHE A 32 0.16 5.68 11.80
C PHE A 32 -0.12 6.94 12.61
N THR A 33 0.68 7.15 13.64
CA THR A 33 0.58 8.27 14.61
C THR A 33 0.44 9.65 13.95
N PRO A 34 1.18 9.99 12.87
CA PRO A 34 1.05 11.29 12.22
C PRO A 34 -0.37 11.60 11.72
N MET A 35 -1.18 10.57 11.45
CA MET A 35 -2.57 10.69 10.98
C MET A 35 -3.58 10.16 11.99
N GLN A 36 -3.14 9.88 13.23
CA GLN A 36 -3.94 9.25 14.29
C GLN A 36 -4.69 7.99 13.83
N ALA A 37 -4.10 7.23 12.91
CA ALA A 37 -4.79 6.15 12.22
C ALA A 37 -4.33 4.77 12.68
N ARG A 38 -5.26 3.84 12.88
CA ARG A 38 -4.97 2.40 12.87
C ARG A 38 -5.06 1.91 11.43
N TRP A 39 -4.14 1.06 11.03
CA TRP A 39 -4.14 0.46 9.71
C TRP A 39 -3.99 -1.05 9.78
N ASN A 40 -4.55 -1.74 8.79
CA ASN A 40 -4.20 -3.11 8.44
C ASN A 40 -3.81 -3.15 6.97
N VAL A 41 -2.90 -4.04 6.62
CA VAL A 41 -2.45 -4.25 5.26
C VAL A 41 -2.37 -5.73 4.97
N LYS A 42 -2.65 -6.08 3.72
CA LYS A 42 -2.24 -7.34 3.14
C LYS A 42 -1.91 -7.16 1.68
N GLY A 43 -1.03 -8.01 1.17
CA GLY A 43 -0.71 -8.03 -0.23
C GLY A 43 0.20 -9.17 -0.61
N SER A 44 0.56 -9.18 -1.87
CA SER A 44 1.47 -10.15 -2.44
C SER A 44 2.19 -9.55 -3.63
N GLY A 45 3.38 -10.07 -3.88
CA GLY A 45 4.18 -9.64 -5.00
C GLY A 45 5.16 -10.72 -5.41
N GLU A 46 5.88 -10.40 -6.47
CA GLU A 46 7.01 -11.19 -6.89
C GLU A 46 8.13 -10.32 -7.40
N TRP A 47 9.34 -10.80 -7.20
CA TRP A 47 10.55 -10.32 -7.83
C TRP A 47 10.91 -11.41 -8.82
N ARG A 48 10.93 -11.04 -10.08
CA ARG A 48 11.34 -11.92 -11.16
C ARG A 48 12.39 -11.22 -12.00
N ASP A 49 13.58 -11.78 -12.03
CA ASP A 49 14.72 -11.26 -12.77
C ASP A 49 15.00 -9.78 -12.41
N ASN A 50 14.79 -8.84 -13.33
CA ASN A 50 14.98 -7.41 -13.11
C ASN A 50 13.70 -6.65 -12.70
N ALA A 51 12.58 -7.33 -12.42
CA ALA A 51 11.31 -6.69 -12.14
C ALA A 51 10.73 -7.07 -10.79
N ILE A 52 10.30 -6.05 -10.03
CA ILE A 52 9.54 -6.20 -8.78
C ILE A 52 8.10 -5.81 -9.07
N THR A 53 7.16 -6.73 -8.82
CA THR A 53 5.74 -6.53 -9.06
C THR A 53 4.95 -6.71 -7.78
N LEU A 54 4.24 -5.66 -7.36
CA LEU A 54 3.19 -5.75 -6.34
C LEU A 54 1.89 -6.10 -7.04
N SER A 55 1.44 -7.35 -6.89
CA SER A 55 0.27 -7.89 -7.58
C SER A 55 -1.02 -7.62 -6.82
N SER A 56 -0.94 -7.54 -5.50
CA SER A 56 -2.09 -7.18 -4.66
C SER A 56 -1.66 -6.25 -3.52
N LEU A 57 -2.51 -5.27 -3.23
CA LEU A 57 -2.44 -4.42 -2.05
C LEU A 57 -3.87 -4.15 -1.59
N SER A 58 -4.12 -4.34 -0.31
CA SER A 58 -5.31 -3.85 0.36
C SER A 58 -4.88 -3.31 1.72
N THR A 59 -4.90 -1.99 1.85
CA THR A 59 -4.69 -1.31 3.14
C THR A 59 -6.01 -0.68 3.58
N GLY A 60 -6.46 -1.00 4.78
CA GLY A 60 -7.58 -0.31 5.42
C GLY A 60 -7.08 0.60 6.54
N PHE A 61 -7.67 1.77 6.67
CA PHE A 61 -7.49 2.67 7.82
C PHE A 61 -8.82 2.80 8.55
N ASP A 62 -8.80 3.01 9.86
CA ASP A 62 -10.00 3.39 10.63
C ASP A 62 -10.40 4.85 10.36
N LYS A 63 -9.41 5.72 10.24
CA LYS A 63 -9.51 7.13 9.86
C LYS A 63 -8.17 7.63 9.32
N LEU A 64 -8.18 8.80 8.67
CA LEU A 64 -6.97 9.60 8.48
C LEU A 64 -7.28 11.02 8.96
N GLU A 65 -6.55 11.49 9.98
CA GLU A 65 -6.74 12.81 10.56
C GLU A 65 -5.48 13.66 10.44
N TYR A 66 -5.58 14.79 9.74
CA TYR A 66 -4.49 15.75 9.60
C TYR A 66 -5.01 17.17 9.66
N GLY A 67 -4.55 17.92 10.66
CA GLY A 67 -5.01 19.29 10.89
C GLY A 67 -6.54 19.33 11.02
N THR A 68 -7.19 20.01 10.08
CA THR A 68 -8.65 20.18 10.05
C THR A 68 -9.38 19.08 9.29
N MET A 69 -8.67 18.20 8.57
CA MET A 69 -9.24 17.16 7.72
C MET A 69 -9.36 15.85 8.48
N ARG A 70 -10.54 15.23 8.41
CA ARG A 70 -10.78 13.84 8.85
C ARG A 70 -11.42 13.05 7.73
N VAL A 71 -10.74 12.01 7.28
CA VAL A 71 -11.24 11.03 6.31
C VAL A 71 -11.70 9.80 7.07
N SER A 72 -12.94 9.36 6.86
CA SER A 72 -13.50 8.20 7.56
C SER A 72 -13.22 6.91 6.78
N THR A 73 -12.68 5.91 7.49
CA THR A 73 -12.47 4.54 6.99
C THR A 73 -11.89 4.42 5.57
N PRO A 74 -10.82 5.15 5.19
CA PRO A 74 -10.33 5.07 3.84
C PRO A 74 -9.63 3.74 3.55
N ARG A 75 -9.64 3.34 2.28
CA ARG A 75 -9.07 2.10 1.79
C ARG A 75 -8.18 2.37 0.58
N LEU A 76 -6.94 1.89 0.65
CA LEU A 76 -5.96 1.97 -0.41
C LEU A 76 -5.85 0.61 -1.11
N THR A 77 -6.06 0.59 -2.42
CA THR A 77 -5.99 -0.63 -3.25
C THR A 77 -5.22 -0.37 -4.54
N LEU A 78 -4.82 -1.44 -5.23
CA LEU A 78 -4.33 -1.35 -6.61
C LEU A 78 -5.50 -1.25 -7.58
N GLU A 79 -5.44 -0.30 -8.51
CA GLU A 79 -6.23 -0.37 -9.75
C GLU A 79 -5.48 -1.15 -10.82
N GLN A 80 -4.14 -1.09 -10.78
CA GLN A 80 -3.25 -1.88 -11.62
C GLN A 80 -2.05 -2.33 -10.79
N PRO A 81 -1.47 -3.51 -11.07
CA PRO A 81 -0.23 -3.94 -10.42
C PRO A 81 0.85 -2.87 -10.49
N ILE A 82 1.51 -2.61 -9.37
CA ILE A 82 2.69 -1.75 -9.39
C ILE A 82 3.86 -2.61 -9.85
N ARG A 83 4.55 -2.18 -10.91
CA ARG A 83 5.71 -2.86 -11.45
C ARG A 83 6.88 -1.90 -11.52
N TRP A 84 7.96 -2.25 -10.84
CA TRP A 84 9.25 -1.59 -10.92
C TRP A 84 10.21 -2.43 -11.76
N LEU A 85 10.54 -1.96 -12.96
CA LEU A 85 11.63 -2.48 -13.77
C LEU A 85 12.93 -1.82 -13.29
N ARG A 86 13.84 -2.63 -12.73
CA ARG A 86 15.15 -2.21 -12.20
C ARG A 86 16.22 -2.28 -13.28
N ASP A 87 15.93 -1.70 -14.44
CA ASP A 87 16.95 -1.52 -15.48
C ASP A 87 17.92 -0.39 -15.07
N ALA A 88 19.22 -0.59 -15.28
CA ALA A 88 20.25 0.35 -14.84
C ALA A 88 20.23 1.65 -15.64
N GLU A 89 19.86 1.60 -16.92
CA GLU A 89 19.83 2.75 -17.82
C GLU A 89 18.42 3.36 -17.91
N HIS A 90 17.39 2.52 -17.89
CA HIS A 90 16.01 2.90 -18.12
C HIS A 90 15.05 2.37 -17.02
N PRO A 91 15.23 2.77 -15.76
CA PRO A 91 14.34 2.35 -14.68
C PRO A 91 12.92 2.83 -14.95
N ARG A 92 11.93 1.97 -14.67
CA ARG A 92 10.52 2.31 -14.91
C ARG A 92 9.64 1.83 -13.77
N LEU A 93 8.84 2.74 -13.22
CA LEU A 93 7.79 2.43 -12.26
C LEU A 93 6.43 2.67 -12.92
N THR A 94 5.61 1.64 -13.01
CA THR A 94 4.25 1.70 -13.55
C THR A 94 3.25 1.15 -12.55
N GLY A 95 1.98 1.50 -12.68
CA GLY A 95 0.90 0.99 -11.86
C GLY A 95 -0.09 2.10 -11.53
N ALA A 96 -1.14 1.74 -10.80
CA ALA A 96 -2.16 2.68 -10.38
C ALA A 96 -2.70 2.28 -9.00
N LEU A 97 -2.84 3.28 -8.12
CA LEU A 97 -3.40 3.15 -6.79
C LEU A 97 -4.72 3.92 -6.72
N SER A 98 -5.69 3.36 -6.01
CA SER A 98 -6.94 4.03 -5.66
C SER A 98 -6.98 4.23 -4.16
N LEU A 99 -7.42 5.42 -3.74
CA LEU A 99 -7.77 5.70 -2.35
C LEU A 99 -9.26 6.00 -2.30
N ASP A 100 -10.04 5.00 -1.90
CA ASP A 100 -11.47 5.17 -1.65
C ASP A 100 -11.66 5.67 -0.23
N ALA A 101 -12.46 6.73 -0.08
CA ALA A 101 -12.74 7.36 1.18
C ALA A 101 -14.24 7.47 1.35
N ALA A 102 -14.73 7.21 2.56
CA ALA A 102 -16.09 7.59 2.90
C ALA A 102 -16.16 9.13 3.09
N LYS A 103 -16.99 9.59 4.01
CA LYS A 103 -17.10 11.02 4.31
C LYS A 103 -15.76 11.61 4.75
N THR A 104 -15.39 12.72 4.12
CA THR A 104 -14.30 13.59 4.57
C THR A 104 -14.87 14.85 5.18
N THR A 105 -14.55 15.14 6.44
CA THR A 105 -15.02 16.33 7.16
C THR A 105 -13.89 17.32 7.38
N PHE A 106 -14.22 18.61 7.33
CA PHE A 106 -13.34 19.71 7.68
C PHE A 106 -13.85 20.40 8.94
N SER A 107 -12.96 20.85 9.82
CA SER A 107 -13.33 21.50 11.10
C SER A 107 -14.20 22.77 10.93
N GLY A 108 -14.23 23.37 9.74
CA GLY A 108 -15.12 24.48 9.39
C GLY A 108 -16.58 24.09 9.08
N GLY A 109 -16.95 22.81 9.24
CA GLY A 109 -18.31 22.30 9.02
C GLY A 109 -18.59 21.76 7.62
N SER A 110 -17.71 22.05 6.65
CA SER A 110 -17.77 21.52 5.28
C SER A 110 -17.45 20.02 5.24
N TYR A 111 -17.95 19.31 4.22
CA TYR A 111 -17.62 17.91 3.98
C TYR A 111 -17.54 17.59 2.49
N LEU A 112 -16.74 16.57 2.14
CA LEU A 112 -16.82 15.88 0.87
C LEU A 112 -17.61 14.57 1.05
N PRO A 113 -18.52 14.24 0.11
CA PRO A 113 -19.20 12.94 0.10
C PRO A 113 -18.18 11.81 -0.15
N ALA A 114 -18.63 10.57 0.01
CA ALA A 114 -17.79 9.40 -0.27
C ALA A 114 -17.25 9.46 -1.72
N SER A 115 -15.98 9.13 -1.87
CA SER A 115 -15.41 8.80 -3.18
C SER A 115 -15.73 7.34 -3.45
N ARG A 116 -16.60 7.14 -4.45
CA ARG A 116 -17.10 5.86 -4.98
C ARG A 116 -18.40 5.36 -4.34
#